data_AF-A0A9D6XEK5-F1
#
_entry.id   AF-A0A9D6XEK5-F1
#
_cell.length_a   1.000
_cell.length_b   1.000
_cell.length_c   1.000
_cell.angle_alpha   90.00
_cell.angle_beta   90.00
_cell.angle_gamma   90.00
#
_symmetry.space_group_name_H-M   'P 1'
#
loop_
_entity.id
_entity.type
_entity.pdbx_description
1 polymer ?
#
loop_
_entity_poly.entity_id
_entity_poly.type
_entity_poly.pdbx_seq_one_letter_code
_entity_poly.pdbx_strand_id
1 'polypeptide(L)'
;MKLNWRDAIGFIIFVTLAALAGYNMLIGIPFAENIFDVATKLVGALIVITAFVERTTAVIGSIWFDDDIDKASAEENSARKALKDKPEDTERLNKLSDSSMNLATWRAKKSKMRLYLSLFMALAVSAVGVRTLGSLLLIDTPKLTVTAFQRCFYYTADIVITAGLIAGGSKGLIMIADLISTIIQHTKEKLLSK
;
A
#
# COMPACT_ATOMS: atom_id res chain seq x y z
N MET A 1 12.49 23.99 -6.23
CA MET A 1 11.46 24.17 -7.28
C MET A 1 10.52 25.28 -6.79
N LYS A 2 10.67 26.51 -7.29
CA LYS A 2 9.87 27.66 -6.84
C LYS A 2 8.53 27.63 -7.59
N LEU A 3 7.45 27.32 -6.88
CA LEU A 3 6.09 27.29 -7.44
C LEU A 3 5.70 28.72 -7.81
N ASN A 4 5.47 29.01 -9.09
CA ASN A 4 5.08 30.35 -9.52
C ASN A 4 3.64 30.62 -9.06
N TRP A 5 3.41 31.81 -8.50
CA TRP A 5 2.11 32.26 -7.99
C TRP A 5 0.97 32.16 -9.03
N ARG A 6 1.29 32.32 -10.32
CA ARG A 6 0.35 32.14 -11.44
C ARG A 6 -0.09 30.69 -11.61
N ASP A 7 0.80 29.73 -11.38
CA ASP A 7 0.50 28.30 -11.44
C ASP A 7 -0.36 27.88 -10.24
N ALA A 8 -0.09 28.47 -9.07
CA ALA A 8 -0.91 28.27 -7.87
C ALA A 8 -2.34 28.80 -8.05
N ILE A 9 -2.52 29.99 -8.64
CA ILE A 9 -3.86 30.51 -8.97
C ILE A 9 -4.55 29.64 -10.00
N GLY A 10 -3.84 29.25 -11.07
CA GLY A 10 -4.40 28.38 -12.10
C GLY A 10 -4.88 27.06 -11.53
N PHE A 11 -4.11 26.47 -10.61
CA PHE A 11 -4.49 25.25 -9.91
C PHE A 11 -5.72 25.46 -8.99
N ILE A 12 -5.77 26.55 -8.23
CA ILE A 12 -6.93 26.86 -7.37
C ILE A 12 -8.19 27.07 -8.21
N ILE A 13 -8.12 27.83 -9.30
CA ILE A 13 -9.25 28.04 -10.21
C ILE A 13 -9.69 26.72 -10.83
N PHE A 14 -8.75 25.89 -11.28
CA PHE A 14 -9.04 24.57 -11.84
C PHE A 14 -9.73 23.66 -10.81
N VAL A 15 -9.21 23.57 -9.59
CA VAL A 15 -9.81 22.78 -8.50
C VAL A 15 -11.20 23.31 -8.15
N THR A 16 -11.38 24.63 -8.12
CA THR A 16 -12.67 25.26 -7.80
C THR A 16 -13.71 25.02 -8.89
N LEU A 17 -13.33 25.14 -10.17
CA LEU A 17 -14.21 24.84 -11.30
C LEU A 17 -14.54 23.35 -11.39
N ALA A 18 -13.56 22.47 -11.12
CA ALA A 18 -13.78 21.03 -11.04
C ALA A 18 -14.71 20.66 -9.87
N ALA A 19 -14.56 21.33 -8.71
CA ALA A 19 -15.44 21.15 -7.56
C ALA A 19 -16.86 21.64 -7.84
N LEU A 20 -17.02 22.80 -8.51
CA LEU A 20 -18.34 23.33 -8.92
C LEU A 20 -19.02 22.47 -9.98
N ALA A 21 -18.27 22.04 -11.00
CA ALA A 21 -18.79 21.13 -12.03
C ALA A 21 -19.16 19.77 -11.43
N GLY A 22 -18.34 19.28 -10.49
CA GLY A 22 -18.61 18.08 -9.69
C GLY A 22 -19.85 18.24 -8.81
N TYR A 23 -20.05 19.37 -8.15
CA TYR A 23 -21.18 19.61 -7.24
C TYR A 23 -22.55 19.49 -7.94
N ASN A 24 -22.64 19.91 -9.21
CA ASN A 24 -23.88 19.81 -9.98
C ASN A 24 -24.06 18.46 -10.71
N MET A 25 -23.01 17.65 -10.85
CA MET A 25 -23.05 16.35 -11.54
C MET A 25 -22.94 15.13 -10.60
N LEU A 26 -22.41 15.31 -9.39
CA LEU A 26 -22.13 14.24 -8.43
C LEU A 26 -23.03 14.39 -7.21
N ILE A 27 -23.75 13.32 -6.90
CA ILE A 27 -24.56 13.25 -5.69
C ILE A 27 -23.62 12.92 -4.53
N GLY A 28 -23.68 13.70 -3.45
CA GLY A 28 -22.92 13.40 -2.23
C GLY A 28 -23.32 12.04 -1.65
N ILE A 29 -22.33 11.16 -1.44
CA ILE A 29 -22.58 9.84 -0.87
C ILE A 29 -22.40 9.94 0.65
N PRO A 30 -23.44 9.62 1.45
CA PRO A 30 -23.33 9.67 2.90
C PRO A 30 -22.48 8.53 3.43
N PHE A 31 -21.80 8.79 4.55
CA PHE A 31 -21.09 7.77 5.31
C PHE A 31 -22.07 6.83 6.04
N ALA A 32 -21.60 5.62 6.31
CA ALA A 32 -22.31 4.67 7.15
C ALA A 32 -22.52 5.23 8.58
N GLU A 33 -23.65 4.90 9.17
CA GLU A 33 -23.90 5.14 10.59
C GLU A 33 -22.85 4.37 11.42
N ASN A 34 -22.39 4.96 12.53
CA ASN A 34 -21.34 4.39 13.38
C ASN A 34 -20.03 4.07 12.63
N ILE A 35 -19.55 5.03 11.81
CA ILE A 35 -18.34 4.92 10.99
C ILE A 35 -17.13 4.33 11.74
N PHE A 36 -16.95 4.65 13.02
CA PHE A 36 -15.85 4.14 13.83
C PHE A 36 -15.92 2.64 14.06
N ASP A 37 -17.09 2.11 14.40
CA ASP A 37 -17.28 0.65 14.61
C ASP A 37 -17.05 -0.11 13.30
N VAL A 38 -17.59 0.42 12.20
CA VAL A 38 -17.37 -0.13 10.85
C VAL A 38 -15.88 -0.09 10.49
N ALA A 39 -15.20 1.03 10.73
CA ALA A 39 -13.79 1.19 10.43
C ALA A 39 -12.92 0.23 11.25
N THR A 40 -13.20 0.04 12.55
CA THR A 40 -12.45 -0.92 13.38
C THR A 40 -12.61 -2.36 12.89
N LYS A 41 -13.84 -2.77 12.56
CA LYS A 41 -14.10 -4.11 11.97
C LYS A 41 -13.38 -4.28 10.64
N LEU A 42 -13.40 -3.24 9.80
CA LEU A 42 -12.72 -3.23 8.51
C LEU A 42 -11.20 -3.36 8.67
N VAL A 43 -10.58 -2.60 9.57
CA VAL A 43 -9.14 -2.70 9.84
C VAL A 43 -8.77 -4.12 10.30
N GLY A 44 -9.55 -4.71 11.21
CA GLY A 44 -9.34 -6.09 11.64
C GLY A 44 -9.40 -7.10 10.49
N ALA A 45 -10.42 -7.00 9.63
CA ALA A 45 -10.56 -7.85 8.45
C ALA A 45 -9.38 -7.67 7.48
N LEU A 46 -8.99 -6.42 7.21
CA LEU A 46 -7.86 -6.11 6.33
C LEU A 46 -6.54 -6.64 6.87
N ILE A 47 -6.29 -6.58 8.18
CA ILE A 47 -5.07 -7.14 8.78
C ILE A 47 -4.98 -8.65 8.52
N VAL A 48 -6.08 -9.37 8.73
CA VAL A 48 -6.12 -10.82 8.49
C VAL A 48 -5.85 -11.10 7.01
N ILE A 49 -6.56 -10.42 6.10
CA ILE A 49 -6.41 -10.60 4.66
C ILE A 49 -4.97 -10.29 4.21
N THR A 50 -4.42 -9.18 4.68
CA THR A 50 -3.06 -8.78 4.37
C THR A 50 -2.04 -9.79 4.87
N ALA A 51 -2.21 -10.34 6.08
CA ALA A 51 -1.33 -11.40 6.57
C ALA A 51 -1.38 -12.65 5.68
N PHE A 52 -2.56 -13.03 5.17
CA PHE A 52 -2.69 -14.12 4.21
C PHE A 52 -2.01 -13.81 2.87
N VAL A 53 -2.18 -12.60 2.33
CA VAL A 53 -1.54 -12.18 1.08
C VAL A 53 -0.02 -12.14 1.24
N GLU A 54 0.49 -11.56 2.33
CA GLU A 54 1.92 -11.56 2.66
C GLU A 54 2.46 -12.98 2.75
N ARG A 55 1.76 -13.88 3.45
CA ARG A 55 2.20 -15.27 3.60
C ARG A 55 2.20 -16.01 2.26
N THR A 56 1.17 -15.83 1.45
CA THR A 56 1.03 -16.47 0.14
C THR A 56 2.13 -16.01 -0.82
N THR A 57 2.37 -14.70 -0.90
CA THR A 57 3.41 -14.14 -1.77
C THR A 57 4.82 -14.51 -1.32
N ALA A 58 5.05 -14.67 -0.02
CA ALA A 58 6.31 -15.19 0.51
C ALA A 58 6.56 -16.63 0.06
N VAL A 59 5.54 -17.49 0.14
CA VAL A 59 5.64 -18.91 -0.28
C VAL A 59 5.90 -19.04 -1.77
N ILE A 60 5.19 -18.28 -2.61
CA ILE A 60 5.43 -18.28 -4.07
C ILE A 60 6.84 -17.76 -4.37
N GLY A 61 7.24 -16.68 -3.69
CA GLY A 61 8.58 -16.11 -3.83
C GLY A 61 9.71 -17.03 -3.38
N SER A 62 9.49 -17.91 -2.39
CA SER A 62 10.50 -18.91 -2.01
C SER A 62 10.69 -19.96 -3.09
N ILE A 63 9.60 -20.45 -3.69
CA ILE A 63 9.64 -21.48 -4.73
C ILE A 63 10.44 -21.02 -5.96
N TRP A 64 10.37 -19.73 -6.30
CA TRP A 64 11.00 -19.20 -7.52
C TRP A 64 12.41 -18.64 -7.37
N PHE A 65 12.84 -18.29 -6.16
CA PHE A 65 14.07 -17.49 -6.00
C PHE A 65 15.01 -17.97 -4.89
N ASP A 66 14.62 -18.92 -4.04
CA ASP A 66 15.47 -19.30 -2.91
C ASP A 66 16.76 -20.00 -3.37
N ASP A 67 16.69 -20.92 -4.33
CA ASP A 67 17.89 -21.61 -4.85
C ASP A 67 18.97 -20.67 -5.39
N ASP A 68 18.57 -19.64 -6.14
CA ASP A 68 19.51 -18.68 -6.75
C ASP A 68 20.06 -17.69 -5.71
N ILE A 69 19.22 -17.25 -4.77
CA ILE A 69 19.65 -16.39 -3.66
C ILE A 69 20.60 -17.15 -2.75
N ASP A 70 20.34 -18.42 -2.48
CA ASP A 70 21.18 -19.24 -1.61
C ASP A 70 22.56 -19.45 -2.24
N LYS A 71 22.63 -19.75 -3.55
CA LYS A 71 23.90 -19.81 -4.29
C LYS A 71 24.66 -18.48 -4.25
N ALA A 72 23.99 -17.37 -4.56
CA ALA A 72 24.61 -16.05 -4.53
C ALA A 72 25.08 -15.65 -3.12
N SER A 73 24.35 -16.05 -2.08
CA SER A 73 24.71 -15.80 -0.68
C SER A 73 25.88 -16.66 -0.23
N ALA A 74 25.98 -17.90 -0.71
CA ALA A 74 27.12 -18.78 -0.45
C ALA A 74 28.39 -18.21 -1.10
N GLU A 75 28.28 -17.70 -2.33
CA GLU A 75 29.39 -17.06 -3.03
C GLU A 75 29.86 -15.78 -2.30
N GLU A 76 28.95 -14.87 -1.93
CA GLU A 76 29.26 -13.67 -1.14
C GLU A 76 29.94 -14.04 0.18
N ASN A 77 29.40 -15.02 0.91
CA ASN A 77 29.96 -15.47 2.18
C ASN A 77 31.37 -16.07 2.01
N SER A 78 31.65 -16.78 0.92
CA SER A 78 32.98 -17.32 0.62
C SER A 78 33.98 -16.21 0.28
N ALA A 79 33.60 -15.24 -0.56
CA ALA A 79 34.43 -14.09 -0.90
C ALA A 79 34.71 -13.22 0.34
N ARG A 80 33.72 -13.04 1.21
CA ARG A 80 33.85 -12.28 2.46
C ARG A 80 34.80 -12.95 3.44
N LYS A 81 34.79 -14.30 3.52
CA LYS A 81 35.76 -15.06 4.33
C LYS A 81 37.17 -14.93 3.75
N ALA A 82 37.33 -15.10 2.43
CA ALA A 82 38.63 -14.97 1.78
C ALA A 82 39.26 -13.57 1.92
N LEU A 83 38.43 -12.51 1.94
CA LEU A 83 38.92 -11.15 2.19
C LEU A 83 39.34 -10.93 3.65
N LYS A 84 38.65 -11.53 4.63
CA LYS A 84 39.06 -11.44 6.04
C LYS A 84 40.45 -12.02 6.29
N ASP A 85 40.82 -13.06 5.55
CA ASP A 85 42.15 -13.69 5.66
C ASP A 85 43.27 -12.83 5.06
N LYS A 86 42.97 -12.01 4.05
CA LYS A 86 43.92 -11.08 3.41
C LYS A 86 43.22 -9.78 3.00
N PRO A 87 43.20 -8.76 3.87
CA PRO A 87 42.38 -7.56 3.67
C PRO A 87 42.92 -6.59 2.62
N GLU A 88 44.21 -6.66 2.27
CA GLU A 88 44.86 -5.75 1.31
C GLU A 88 44.81 -6.26 -0.15
N ASP A 89 44.14 -7.38 -0.40
CA ASP A 89 44.05 -8.00 -1.72
C ASP A 89 42.93 -7.35 -2.56
N THR A 90 43.33 -6.44 -3.46
CA THR A 90 42.43 -5.72 -4.38
C THR A 90 41.59 -6.66 -5.26
N GLU A 91 42.10 -7.84 -5.61
CA GLU A 91 41.37 -8.83 -6.42
C GLU A 91 40.21 -9.42 -5.62
N ARG A 92 40.44 -9.75 -4.34
CA ARG A 92 39.39 -10.26 -3.43
C ARG A 92 38.36 -9.20 -3.09
N LEU A 93 38.76 -7.94 -2.98
CA LEU A 93 37.85 -6.81 -2.80
C LEU A 93 36.89 -6.69 -3.99
N ASN A 94 37.41 -6.74 -5.22
CA ASN A 94 36.59 -6.69 -6.42
C ASN A 94 35.63 -7.89 -6.50
N LYS A 95 36.12 -9.11 -6.22
CA LYS A 95 35.29 -10.32 -6.21
C LYS A 95 34.16 -10.26 -5.17
N LEU A 96 34.43 -9.72 -3.99
CA LEU A 96 33.39 -9.51 -2.97
C LEU A 96 32.37 -8.48 -3.44
N SER A 97 32.81 -7.37 -4.03
CA SER A 97 31.92 -6.34 -4.58
C SER A 97 31.01 -6.92 -5.66
N ASP A 98 31.54 -7.69 -6.60
CA ASP A 98 30.78 -8.33 -7.68
C ASP A 98 29.76 -9.34 -7.13
N SER A 99 30.17 -10.17 -6.18
CA SER A 99 29.28 -11.15 -5.54
C SER A 99 28.16 -10.48 -4.73
N SER A 100 28.49 -9.40 -4.02
CA SER A 100 27.52 -8.60 -3.25
C SER A 100 26.52 -7.92 -4.18
N MET A 101 27.00 -7.39 -5.32
CA MET A 101 26.16 -6.79 -6.34
C MET A 101 25.24 -7.84 -6.98
N ASN A 102 25.76 -9.03 -7.30
CA ASN A 102 24.97 -10.13 -7.82
C ASN A 102 23.83 -10.53 -6.86
N LEU A 103 24.14 -10.74 -5.57
CA LEU A 103 23.13 -11.04 -4.55
C LEU A 103 22.13 -9.89 -4.37
N ALA A 104 22.57 -8.65 -4.43
CA ALA A 104 21.67 -7.49 -4.41
C ALA A 104 20.71 -7.50 -5.61
N THR A 105 21.16 -7.88 -6.81
CA THR A 105 20.28 -7.98 -7.99
C THR A 105 19.21 -9.06 -7.82
N TRP A 106 19.56 -10.22 -7.27
CA TRP A 106 18.61 -11.30 -6.98
C TRP A 106 17.58 -10.91 -5.92
N ARG A 107 18.04 -10.29 -4.82
CA ARG A 107 17.13 -9.76 -3.80
C ARG A 107 16.21 -8.68 -4.37
N ALA A 108 16.72 -7.79 -5.22
CA ALA A 108 15.91 -6.78 -5.90
C ALA A 108 14.86 -7.43 -6.82
N LYS A 109 15.22 -8.47 -7.58
CA LYS A 109 14.30 -9.22 -8.44
C LYS A 109 13.19 -9.89 -7.62
N LYS A 110 13.54 -10.58 -6.53
CA LYS A 110 12.57 -11.18 -5.59
C LYS A 110 11.65 -10.13 -4.97
N SER A 111 12.18 -8.97 -4.58
CA SER A 111 11.39 -7.87 -4.01
C SER A 111 10.41 -7.29 -5.03
N LYS A 112 10.86 -7.03 -6.27
CA LYS A 112 9.98 -6.55 -7.35
C LYS A 112 8.87 -7.54 -7.65
N MET A 113 9.20 -8.84 -7.75
CA MET A 113 8.20 -9.87 -8.00
C MET A 113 7.17 -9.95 -6.87
N ARG A 114 7.62 -9.90 -5.61
CA ARG A 114 6.73 -9.90 -4.45
C ARG A 114 5.75 -8.74 -4.48
N LEU A 115 6.22 -7.54 -4.83
CA LEU A 115 5.37 -6.35 -4.94
C LEU A 115 4.29 -6.51 -6.02
N TYR A 116 4.67 -6.97 -7.21
CA TYR A 116 3.70 -7.18 -8.28
C TYR A 116 2.68 -8.27 -7.93
N LEU A 117 3.14 -9.36 -7.32
CA LEU A 117 2.28 -10.46 -6.93
C LEU A 117 1.33 -10.07 -5.78
N SER A 118 1.82 -9.33 -4.78
CA SER A 118 0.96 -8.86 -3.68
C SER A 118 -0.06 -7.85 -4.17
N LEU A 119 0.31 -6.96 -5.09
CA LEU A 119 -0.61 -6.03 -5.72
C LEU A 119 -1.68 -6.73 -6.55
N PHE A 120 -1.28 -7.72 -7.37
CA PHE A 120 -2.21 -8.50 -8.17
C PHE A 120 -3.21 -9.28 -7.30
N MET A 121 -2.71 -9.95 -6.26
CA MET A 121 -3.55 -10.67 -5.30
C MET A 121 -4.50 -9.72 -4.56
N ALA A 122 -4.01 -8.56 -4.15
CA ALA A 122 -4.81 -7.55 -3.49
C ALA A 122 -5.91 -6.98 -4.40
N LEU A 123 -5.62 -6.76 -5.69
CA LEU A 123 -6.62 -6.35 -6.68
C LEU A 123 -7.70 -7.43 -6.87
N ALA A 124 -7.30 -8.69 -6.97
CA ALA A 124 -8.24 -9.80 -7.08
C ALA A 124 -9.14 -9.91 -5.84
N VAL A 125 -8.56 -9.84 -4.64
CA VAL A 125 -9.31 -9.86 -3.37
C VAL A 125 -10.29 -8.69 -3.28
N SER A 126 -9.86 -7.50 -3.71
CA SER A 126 -10.74 -6.34 -3.67
C SER A 126 -11.87 -6.38 -4.72
N ALA A 127 -11.59 -6.92 -5.90
CA ALA A 127 -12.60 -7.14 -6.93
C ALA A 127 -13.69 -8.13 -6.47
N VAL A 128 -13.31 -9.21 -5.76
CA VAL A 128 -14.23 -10.24 -5.26
C VAL A 128 -15.19 -9.73 -4.18
N GLY A 129 -14.81 -8.69 -3.43
CA GLY A 129 -15.76 -8.04 -2.52
C GLY A 129 -15.17 -7.39 -1.28
N VAL A 130 -13.86 -7.49 -1.04
CA VAL A 130 -13.22 -6.76 0.07
C VAL A 130 -13.05 -5.31 -0.35
N ARG A 131 -13.91 -4.44 0.17
CA ARG A 131 -14.05 -3.05 -0.28
C ARG A 131 -14.04 -2.11 0.92
N THR A 132 -13.06 -1.22 0.97
CA THR A 132 -12.87 -0.31 2.11
C THR A 132 -13.86 0.84 2.07
N LEU A 133 -13.92 1.57 0.96
CA LEU A 133 -14.84 2.68 0.79
C LEU A 133 -16.28 2.17 0.69
N GLY A 134 -16.52 1.04 0.02
CA GLY A 134 -17.84 0.42 -0.06
C GLY A 134 -18.40 0.01 1.31
N SER A 135 -17.56 -0.29 2.28
CA SER A 135 -18.00 -0.56 3.66
C SER A 135 -18.32 0.72 4.43
N LEU A 136 -17.67 1.84 4.10
CA LEU A 136 -17.81 3.12 4.80
C LEU A 136 -18.85 4.05 4.15
N LEU A 137 -19.20 3.84 2.88
CA LEU A 137 -20.08 4.70 2.09
C LEU A 137 -21.36 3.96 1.70
N LEU A 138 -22.50 4.66 1.78
CA LEU A 138 -23.82 4.11 1.47
C LEU A 138 -24.18 4.26 -0.02
N ILE A 139 -23.38 3.66 -0.90
CA ILE A 139 -23.47 3.81 -2.37
C ILE A 139 -24.74 3.17 -2.95
N ASP A 140 -25.18 2.02 -2.41
CA ASP A 140 -26.31 1.24 -2.93
C ASP A 140 -27.54 1.33 -2.02
N THR A 141 -27.87 2.52 -1.54
CA THR A 141 -29.11 2.74 -0.78
C THR A 141 -30.28 3.05 -1.73
N PRO A 142 -31.49 2.52 -1.46
CA PRO A 142 -32.67 2.74 -2.32
C PRO A 142 -33.04 4.22 -2.51
N LYS A 143 -32.60 5.08 -1.59
CA LYS A 143 -32.87 6.52 -1.57
C LYS A 143 -31.85 7.34 -2.36
N LEU A 144 -30.76 6.74 -2.84
CA LEU A 144 -29.66 7.44 -3.50
C LEU A 144 -29.51 6.96 -4.96
N THR A 145 -29.98 7.77 -5.91
CA THR A 145 -29.87 7.47 -7.34
C THR A 145 -28.54 7.97 -7.92
N VAL A 146 -27.45 7.30 -7.58
CA VAL A 146 -26.11 7.62 -8.10
C VAL A 146 -26.03 7.30 -9.59
N THR A 147 -25.45 8.20 -10.38
CA THR A 147 -25.22 8.01 -11.83
C THR A 147 -24.31 6.80 -12.08
N ALA A 148 -24.54 6.05 -13.16
CA ALA A 148 -23.75 4.85 -13.49
C ALA A 148 -22.23 5.14 -13.61
N PHE A 149 -21.87 6.30 -14.17
CA PHE A 149 -20.48 6.75 -14.27
C PHE A 149 -19.86 6.98 -12.88
N GLN A 150 -20.57 7.69 -11.99
CA GLN A 150 -20.13 7.94 -10.62
C GLN A 150 -19.93 6.60 -9.89
N ARG A 151 -20.91 5.69 -9.95
CA ARG A 151 -20.80 4.34 -9.34
C ARG A 151 -19.57 3.57 -9.85
N CYS A 152 -19.33 3.57 -11.16
CA CYS A 152 -18.17 2.91 -11.76
C CYS A 152 -16.84 3.50 -11.25
N PHE A 153 -16.76 4.83 -11.19
CA PHE A 153 -15.59 5.52 -10.67
C PHE A 153 -15.33 5.19 -9.20
N TYR A 154 -16.38 5.19 -8.35
CA TYR A 154 -16.25 4.81 -6.94
C TYR A 154 -15.76 3.39 -6.77
N TYR A 155 -16.32 2.42 -7.49
CA TYR A 155 -15.86 1.03 -7.40
C TYR A 155 -14.42 0.85 -7.88
N THR A 156 -14.03 1.54 -8.95
CA THR A 156 -12.64 1.49 -9.43
C THR A 156 -11.69 2.09 -8.40
N ALA A 157 -12.02 3.26 -7.85
CA ALA A 157 -11.22 3.92 -6.82
C ALA A 157 -11.12 3.09 -5.54
N ASP A 158 -12.23 2.52 -5.08
CA ASP A 158 -12.27 1.65 -3.91
C ASP A 158 -11.42 0.39 -4.10
N ILE A 159 -11.49 -0.25 -5.27
CA ILE A 159 -10.65 -1.40 -5.59
C ILE A 159 -9.16 -1.03 -5.54
N VAL A 160 -8.78 0.09 -6.16
CA VAL A 160 -7.39 0.54 -6.18
C VAL A 160 -6.88 0.91 -4.78
N ILE A 161 -7.69 1.64 -4.00
CA ILE A 161 -7.33 2.06 -2.64
C ILE A 161 -7.22 0.83 -1.72
N THR A 162 -8.20 -0.06 -1.75
CA THR A 162 -8.22 -1.28 -0.94
C THR A 162 -7.05 -2.19 -1.32
N ALA A 163 -6.81 -2.38 -2.62
CA ALA A 163 -5.70 -3.20 -3.10
C ALA A 163 -4.35 -2.59 -2.71
N GLY A 164 -4.19 -1.27 -2.85
CA GLY A 164 -3.00 -0.56 -2.40
C GLY A 164 -2.74 -0.72 -0.91
N LEU A 165 -3.80 -0.69 -0.10
CA LEU A 165 -3.71 -0.88 1.34
C LEU A 165 -3.29 -2.31 1.72
N ILE A 166 -3.88 -3.32 1.07
CA ILE A 166 -3.50 -4.74 1.28
C ILE A 166 -2.08 -5.00 0.78
N ALA A 167 -1.74 -4.52 -0.42
CA ALA A 167 -0.43 -4.72 -1.03
C ALA A 167 0.69 -3.98 -0.30
N GLY A 168 0.37 -2.85 0.35
CA GLY A 168 1.26 -2.12 1.25
C GLY A 168 1.67 -2.92 2.50
N GLY A 169 1.00 -4.04 2.75
CA GLY A 169 1.33 -4.97 3.81
C GLY A 169 0.89 -4.48 5.19
N SER A 170 1.28 -5.26 6.19
CA SER A 170 1.01 -5.03 7.61
C SER A 170 1.46 -3.64 8.07
N LYS A 171 2.59 -3.14 7.55
CA LYS A 171 3.10 -1.79 7.87
C LYS A 171 2.13 -0.68 7.47
N GLY A 172 1.54 -0.77 6.28
CA GLY A 172 0.57 0.23 5.81
C GLY A 172 -0.68 0.26 6.68
N LEU A 173 -1.18 -0.91 7.06
CA LEU A 173 -2.35 -1.04 7.94
C LEU A 173 -2.09 -0.57 9.38
N ILE A 174 -0.92 -0.90 9.94
CA ILE A 174 -0.53 -0.46 11.30
C ILE A 174 -0.45 1.07 11.34
N MET A 175 0.14 1.71 10.32
CA MET A 175 0.20 3.17 10.25
C MET A 175 -1.20 3.81 10.26
N ILE A 176 -2.18 3.21 9.57
CA ILE A 176 -3.57 3.68 9.59
C ILE A 176 -4.19 3.46 10.98
N ALA A 177 -3.97 2.30 11.60
CA ALA A 177 -4.47 2.00 12.93
C ALA A 177 -3.91 2.97 13.99
N ASP A 178 -2.63 3.32 13.90
CA ASP A 178 -1.97 4.30 14.77
C ASP A 178 -2.56 5.71 14.58
N LEU A 179 -2.80 6.10 13.33
CA LEU A 179 -3.41 7.39 13.01
C LEU A 179 -4.84 7.50 13.55
N ILE A 180 -5.64 6.44 13.41
CA ILE A 180 -6.99 6.38 14.01
C ILE A 180 -6.91 6.49 15.54
N SER A 181 -6.01 5.73 16.17
CA SER A 181 -5.82 5.75 17.62
C SER A 181 -5.43 7.13 18.13
N THR A 182 -4.54 7.83 17.41
CA THR A 182 -4.09 9.18 17.73
C THR A 182 -5.24 10.19 17.66
N ILE A 183 -6.09 10.11 16.62
CA ILE A 183 -7.26 10.99 16.49
C ILE A 183 -8.25 10.76 17.63
N ILE A 184 -8.48 9.50 18.03
CA ILE A 184 -9.36 9.15 19.14
C ILE A 184 -8.82 9.73 20.45
N GLN A 185 -7.52 9.58 20.72
CA GLN A 185 -6.88 10.13 21.92
C GLN A 185 -7.04 11.65 22.01
N HIS A 186 -6.71 12.37 20.94
CA HIS A 186 -6.88 13.82 20.89
C HIS A 186 -8.34 14.27 21.07
N THR A 187 -9.29 13.50 20.54
CA THR A 187 -10.72 13.79 20.72
C THR A 187 -11.13 13.61 22.18
N LYS A 188 -10.65 12.53 22.82
CA LYS A 188 -10.92 12.24 24.23
C LYS A 188 -10.32 13.30 25.17
N GLU A 189 -9.09 13.72 24.94
CA GLU A 189 -8.43 14.79 25.72
C GLU A 189 -9.15 16.13 25.61
N LYS A 190 -9.67 16.47 24.42
CA LYS A 190 -10.42 17.70 24.20
C LYS A 190 -11.81 17.69 24.83
N LEU A 191 -12.40 16.50 24.99
CA LEU A 191 -13.69 16.32 25.67
C LEU A 191 -13.54 16.28 27.21
N LEU A 192 -12.39 15.83 27.72
CA LEU A 192 -12.10 15.76 29.16
C LEU A 192 -11.43 17.04 29.73
N SER A 193 -10.93 17.93 28.88
CA SER A 193 -10.36 19.23 29.29
C SER A 193 -11.37 20.39 29.28
N LYS A 194 -12.66 20.08 29.08
CA LYS A 194 -13.80 20.97 29.29
C LYS A 194 -14.52 20.58 30.58
#